data_AF-A0A953YFQ1-F1
#
_entry.id   AF-A0A953YFQ1-F1
#
_cell.length_a   1.000
_cell.length_b   1.000
_cell.length_c   1.000
_cell.angle_alpha   90.00
_cell.angle_beta   90.00
_cell.angle_gamma   90.00
#
_symmetry.space_group_name_H-M   'P 1'
#
loop_
_entity.id
_entity.type
_entity.pdbx_description
1 polymer ?
#
loop_
_entity_poly.entity_id
_entity_poly.type
_entity_poly.pdbx_seq_one_letter_code
_entity_poly.pdbx_strand_id
1 'polypeptide(L)' 'MNVNDRLRWGLPRKANLRAYTDDDIGDVIWSLNATPRKCLGFQTAIEAFAANRGVTLEM' A
#
# COMPACT_ATOMS: atom_id res chain seq x y z
N MET A 1 -3.95 9.04 8.85
CA MET A 1 -2.91 9.22 7.82
C MET A 1 -3.56 8.91 6.48
N ASN A 2 -3.52 9.86 5.54
CA ASN A 2 -4.19 9.74 4.24
C ASN A 2 -3.35 8.90 3.27
N VAL A 3 -4.00 8.07 2.43
CA VAL A 3 -3.36 7.29 1.36
C VAL A 3 -2.57 8.18 0.42
N ASN A 4 -3.12 9.36 0.07
CA ASN A 4 -2.49 10.28 -0.87
C ASN A 4 -1.13 10.79 -0.38
N ASP A 5 -0.95 10.94 0.93
CA ASP A 5 0.33 11.39 1.49
C ASP A 5 1.38 10.29 1.48
N ARG A 6 0.96 9.02 1.65
CA ARG A 6 1.86 7.86 1.53
C ARG A 6 2.23 7.57 0.07
N LEU A 7 1.28 7.72 -0.85
CA LEU A 7 1.52 7.51 -2.29
C LEU A 7 2.62 8.44 -2.81
N ARG A 8 2.67 9.68 -2.30
CA ARG A 8 3.69 10.67 -2.66
C ARG A 8 5.11 10.28 -2.29
N TRP A 9 5.30 9.31 -1.40
CA TRP A 9 6.62 8.76 -1.08
C TRP A 9 7.23 8.05 -2.30
N GLY A 10 6.47 7.16 -2.94
CA GLY A 10 6.93 6.40 -4.11
C GLY A 10 6.61 7.06 -5.45
N LEU A 11 5.55 7.87 -5.50
CA LEU A 11 5.07 8.57 -6.69
C LEU A 11 4.93 10.07 -6.39
N PRO A 12 6.04 10.83 -6.42
CA PRO A 12 6.02 12.27 -6.26
C PRO A 12 5.03 12.96 -7.19
N ARG A 13 4.50 14.12 -6.80
CA ARG A 13 3.41 14.81 -7.53
C ARG A 13 3.70 15.10 -9.01
N LYS A 14 4.97 15.25 -9.40
CA LYS A 14 5.41 15.51 -10.77
C LYS A 14 6.22 14.34 -11.36
N ALA A 15 6.08 13.16 -10.80
CA ALA A 15 6.74 11.96 -11.31
C ALA A 15 6.27 11.66 -12.74
N ASN A 16 7.21 11.40 -13.64
CA ASN A 16 6.89 10.92 -14.97
C ASN A 16 6.60 9.42 -14.89
N LEU A 17 5.33 9.04 -14.91
CA LEU A 17 4.91 7.63 -14.79
C LEU A 17 5.48 6.73 -15.89
N ARG A 18 5.88 7.27 -17.05
CA ARG A 18 6.54 6.47 -18.10
C ARG A 18 7.95 6.04 -17.75
N ALA A 19 8.55 6.65 -16.74
CA ALA A 19 9.89 6.29 -16.27
C ALA A 19 9.87 5.20 -15.19
N TYR A 20 8.68 4.76 -14.76
CA TYR A 20 8.52 3.69 -13.77
C TYR A 20 8.34 2.37 -14.48
N THR A 21 9.07 1.36 -14.02
CA THR A 21 8.88 -0.03 -14.40
C THR A 21 7.71 -0.63 -13.63
N ASP A 22 7.21 -1.78 -14.08
CA ASP A 22 6.19 -2.52 -13.35
C ASP A 22 6.68 -2.94 -11.95
N ASP A 23 7.98 -3.22 -11.80
CA ASP A 23 8.61 -3.53 -10.52
C ASP A 23 8.59 -2.32 -9.58
N ASP A 24 8.93 -1.13 -10.07
CA ASP A 24 8.85 0.11 -9.28
C ASP A 24 7.42 0.34 -8.77
N ILE A 25 6.41 0.07 -9.62
CA ILE A 25 5.01 0.17 -9.24
C ILE A 25 4.64 -0.93 -8.23
N GLY A 26 5.16 -2.14 -8.42
CA GLY A 26 5.02 -3.27 -7.49
C GLY A 26 5.49 -2.93 -6.08
N ASP A 27 6.66 -2.30 -5.96
CA ASP A 27 7.23 -1.88 -4.68
C ASP A 27 6.38 -0.81 -3.97
N VAL A 28 5.81 0.13 -4.73
CA VAL A 28 4.89 1.15 -4.20
C VAL A 28 3.60 0.49 -3.71
N ILE A 29 3.04 -0.44 -4.48
CA ILE A 29 1.85 -1.20 -4.11
C ILE A 29 2.12 -2.01 -2.84
N TRP A 30 3.24 -2.73 -2.77
CA TRP A 30 3.61 -3.53 -1.62
C TRP A 30 3.76 -2.66 -0.38
N SER A 31 4.51 -1.56 -0.48
CA SER A 31 4.70 -0.62 0.63
C SER A 31 3.36 -0.06 1.15
N LEU A 32 2.45 0.31 0.25
CA LEU A 32 1.13 0.84 0.66
C LEU A 32 0.28 -0.21 1.38
N ASN A 33 0.36 -1.46 0.94
CA ASN A 33 -0.51 -2.54 1.39
C ASN A 33 0.01 -3.25 2.63
N ALA A 34 1.34 -3.38 2.77
CA ALA A 34 2.03 -4.03 3.88
C ALA A 34 2.32 -3.07 5.05
N THR A 35 2.08 -1.76 4.92
CA THR A 35 2.32 -0.83 6.04
C THR A 35 1.14 -0.76 7.02
N PRO A 36 1.36 -1.01 8.32
CA PRO A 36 0.35 -0.83 9.37
C PRO A 36 -0.24 0.58 9.45
N ARG A 37 -1.55 0.69 9.72
CA ARG A 37 -2.25 1.99 9.78
C ARG A 37 -3.08 2.15 11.05
N LYS A 38 -2.93 3.30 11.72
CA LYS A 38 -3.72 3.64 12.93
C LYS A 38 -5.24 3.58 12.70
N CYS A 39 -5.72 3.97 11.52
CA CYS A 39 -7.15 3.92 11.19
C CYS A 39 -7.69 2.49 10.96
N LEU A 40 -6.80 1.50 10.85
CA LEU A 40 -7.11 0.08 10.76
C LEU A 40 -6.75 -0.66 12.06
N GLY A 41 -6.65 0.05 13.20
CA GLY A 41 -6.22 -0.56 14.45
C GLY A 41 -4.77 -1.07 14.43
N PHE A 42 -3.91 -0.42 13.64
CA PHE A 42 -2.51 -0.84 13.38
C PHE A 42 -2.39 -2.15 12.60
N GLN A 43 -3.43 -2.57 11.88
CA GLN A 43 -3.33 -3.61 10.86
C GLN A 43 -2.85 -3.05 9.52
N THR A 44 -2.27 -3.91 8.70
CA THR A 44 -1.97 -3.63 7.29
C THR A 44 -3.25 -3.64 6.45
N ALA A 45 -3.20 -3.07 5.24
CA ALA A 45 -4.38 -3.09 4.37
C ALA A 45 -4.71 -4.52 3.91
N ILE A 46 -3.67 -5.35 3.71
CA ILE A 46 -3.81 -6.76 3.33
C ILE A 46 -4.52 -7.54 4.45
N GLU A 47 -4.09 -7.38 5.70
CA GLU A 47 -4.71 -8.01 6.87
C GLU A 47 -6.17 -7.60 7.03
N ALA A 48 -6.44 -6.29 7.00
CA ALA A 48 -7.80 -5.77 7.17
C ALA A 48 -8.73 -6.26 6.05
N PHE A 49 -8.22 -6.33 4.82
CA PHE A 49 -8.99 -6.83 3.68
C PHE A 49 -9.28 -8.33 3.80
N ALA A 50 -8.28 -9.13 4.17
CA ALA A 50 -8.45 -10.57 4.34
C ALA A 50 -9.43 -10.90 5.47
N ALA A 51 -9.32 -10.20 6.61
CA ALA A 51 -10.25 -10.32 7.72
C ALA A 51 -11.70 -9.99 7.30
N ASN A 52 -11.89 -8.95 6.48
CA ASN A 52 -13.22 -8.60 5.95
C ASN A 52 -13.78 -9.68 5.01
N ARG A 53 -12.92 -10.34 4.23
CA ARG A 53 -13.29 -11.41 3.30
C ARG A 53 -13.48 -12.77 3.97
N GLY A 54 -13.21 -12.90 5.27
CA GLY A 54 -13.21 -14.19 5.96
C GLY A 54 -12.09 -15.12 5.49
N VAL A 55 -11.05 -14.57 4.86
CA VAL A 55 -9.90 -15.30 4.35
C VAL A 55 -8.78 -15.17 5.37
N THR A 56 -8.15 -16.29 5.71
CA THR A 56 -6.97 -16.34 6.57
C THR A 56 -5.72 -16.13 5.72
N LEU A 57 -4.85 -15.21 6.12
CA LEU A 57 -3.55 -15.05 5.49
C LEU A 57 -2.57 -16.02 6.14
N GLU A 58 -2.13 -17.02 5.38
CA GLU A 58 -0.94 -17.79 5.72
C GLU A 58 0.27 -16.87 5.47
N MET A 59 1.00 -16.53 6.53
CA MET A 59 2.20 -15.68 6.48
C MET A 59 3.46 -16.50 6.21
#